data_AF-A0A7S2XJR3-F1
#
_entry.id   AF-A0A7S2XJR3-F1
#
_cell.length_a   1.000
_cell.length_b   1.000
_cell.length_c   1.000
_cell.angle_alpha   90.00
_cell.angle_beta   90.00
_cell.angle_gamma   90.00
#
_symmetry.space_group_name_H-M   'P 1'
#
loop_
_entity.id
_entity.type
_entity.pdbx_description
1 polymer ?
#
loop_
_entity_poly.entity_id
_entity_poly.type
_entity_poly.pdbx_seq_one_letter_code
_entity_poly.pdbx_strand_id
1 'polypeptide(L)'
;MNFDKYPWLLDLSSNDAVKEISEARAKYMETGAVLFPAFLHPDALARCTQEATDKEDNAFTTDSSHTPHLKAVDEENFPSNSVRNFEMRTRVASIAYDELVS
;
A
#
# COMPACT_ATOMS: atom_id res chain seq x y z
N MET A 1 -12.30 8.99 6.22
CA MET A 1 -12.45 9.10 4.75
C MET A 1 -12.99 10.47 4.42
N ASN A 2 -12.83 10.93 3.18
CA ASN A 2 -13.33 12.22 2.70
C ASN A 2 -14.72 12.07 2.07
N PHE A 3 -15.76 12.08 2.90
CA PHE A 3 -17.15 11.91 2.45
C PHE A 3 -17.68 13.14 1.69
N ASP A 4 -17.12 14.33 1.90
CA ASP A 4 -17.48 15.52 1.13
C ASP A 4 -17.10 15.37 -0.35
N LYS A 5 -15.96 14.72 -0.62
CA LYS A 5 -15.48 14.44 -1.98
C LYS A 5 -16.03 13.13 -2.55
N TYR A 6 -16.29 12.15 -1.70
CA TYR A 6 -16.76 10.82 -2.07
C TYR A 6 -18.05 10.45 -1.34
N PRO A 7 -19.16 11.18 -1.58
CA PRO A 7 -20.41 10.98 -0.84
C PRO A 7 -21.04 9.60 -1.09
N TRP A 8 -20.77 8.99 -2.25
CA TRP A 8 -21.23 7.64 -2.58
C TRP A 8 -20.66 6.55 -1.67
N LEU A 9 -19.60 6.84 -0.89
CA LEU A 9 -19.08 5.91 0.12
C LEU A 9 -20.00 5.76 1.34
N LEU A 10 -20.95 6.69 1.54
CA LEU A 10 -21.90 6.62 2.66
C LEU A 10 -22.92 5.49 2.50
N ASP A 11 -23.24 5.12 1.26
CA ASP A 11 -24.11 4.00 0.94
C ASP A 11 -23.66 3.33 -0.36
N LEU A 12 -22.97 2.21 -0.20
CA LEU A 12 -22.46 1.41 -1.32
C LEU A 12 -23.56 0.66 -2.09
N SER A 13 -24.79 0.63 -1.59
CA SER A 13 -25.94 0.07 -2.29
C SER A 13 -26.66 1.08 -3.19
N SER A 14 -26.31 2.36 -3.07
CA SER A 14 -26.88 3.44 -3.90
C SER A 14 -26.50 3.28 -5.37
N ASN A 15 -27.36 3.78 -6.26
CA ASN A 15 -27.08 3.79 -7.70
C ASN A 15 -25.81 4.60 -8.04
N ASP A 16 -25.54 5.67 -7.27
CA ASP A 16 -24.34 6.49 -7.43
C ASP A 16 -23.08 5.68 -7.12
N ALA A 17 -23.07 4.93 -6.02
CA ALA A 17 -21.95 4.05 -5.70
C ALA A 17 -21.75 2.95 -6.75
N VAL A 18 -22.83 2.32 -7.22
CA VAL A 18 -22.76 1.30 -8.29
C VAL A 18 -22.13 1.89 -9.56
N LYS A 19 -22.54 3.10 -9.95
CA LYS A 19 -21.99 3.81 -11.11
C LYS A 19 -20.49 4.08 -10.95
N GLU A 20 -20.10 4.72 -9.86
CA GLU A 20 -18.70 5.10 -9.58
C GLU A 20 -17.77 3.87 -9.53
N ILE A 21 -18.23 2.78 -8.88
CA ILE A 21 -17.50 1.52 -8.82
C ILE A 21 -17.36 0.89 -10.21
N SER A 22 -18.40 0.95 -11.04
CA SER A 22 -18.36 0.43 -12.41
C SER A 22 -17.37 1.20 -13.28
N GLU A 23 -17.39 2.52 -13.21
CA GLU A 23 -16.44 3.39 -13.94
C GLU A 23 -15.00 3.16 -13.47
N ALA A 24 -14.78 3.06 -12.16
CA ALA A 24 -13.47 2.72 -11.60
C ALA A 24 -12.99 1.34 -12.08
N ARG A 25 -13.86 0.33 -12.12
CA ARG A 25 -13.50 -1.00 -12.66
C ARG A 25 -13.11 -0.93 -14.13
N ALA A 26 -13.88 -0.22 -14.96
CA ALA A 26 -13.55 -0.06 -16.38
C ALA A 26 -12.19 0.61 -16.56
N LYS A 27 -11.93 1.69 -15.82
CA LYS A 27 -10.64 2.39 -15.85
C LYS A 27 -9.48 1.54 -15.34
N TYR A 28 -9.71 0.73 -14.30
CA TYR A 28 -8.72 -0.24 -13.81
C TYR A 28 -8.35 -1.26 -14.88
N MET A 29 -9.34 -1.79 -15.60
CA MET A 29 -9.10 -2.74 -16.69
C MET A 29 -8.32 -2.11 -17.85
N GLU A 30 -8.53 -0.82 -18.13
CA GLU A 30 -7.83 -0.10 -19.19
C GLU A 30 -6.39 0.29 -18.80
N THR A 31 -6.19 0.77 -17.57
CA THR A 31 -4.95 1.46 -17.17
C THR A 31 -4.12 0.70 -16.13
N GLY A 32 -4.66 -0.38 -15.56
CA GLY A 32 -4.03 -1.18 -14.51
C GLY A 32 -4.11 -0.57 -13.10
N ALA A 33 -4.60 0.66 -12.94
CA ALA A 33 -4.76 1.31 -11.63
C ALA A 33 -5.82 2.43 -11.67
N VAL A 34 -6.48 2.69 -10.54
CA VAL A 34 -7.35 3.85 -10.37
C VAL A 34 -6.96 4.62 -9.11
N LEU A 35 -6.95 5.95 -9.23
CA LEU A 35 -6.57 6.84 -8.15
C LEU A 35 -7.82 7.55 -7.60
N PHE A 36 -7.89 7.62 -6.27
CA PHE A 36 -8.87 8.42 -5.53
C PHE A 36 -8.13 9.50 -4.72
N PRO A 37 -7.81 10.66 -5.32
CA PRO A 37 -7.01 11.69 -4.67
C PRO A 37 -7.73 12.28 -3.45
N ALA A 38 -7.01 12.47 -2.33
CA ALA A 38 -7.58 12.96 -1.07
C ALA A 38 -8.72 12.08 -0.51
N PHE A 39 -8.62 10.76 -0.71
CA PHE A 39 -9.54 9.76 -0.13
C PHE A 39 -9.57 9.80 1.39
N LEU A 40 -8.43 10.05 2.02
CA LEU A 40 -8.32 10.37 3.44
C LEU A 40 -8.16 11.88 3.62
N HIS A 41 -8.75 12.43 4.68
CA HIS A 41 -8.52 13.82 5.06
C HIS A 41 -7.06 13.99 5.50
N PRO A 42 -6.39 15.12 5.18
CA PRO A 42 -5.01 15.36 5.59
C PRO A 42 -4.78 15.14 7.10
N ASP A 43 -5.71 15.60 7.94
CA ASP A 43 -5.60 15.41 9.40
C ASP A 43 -5.70 13.94 9.83
N ALA A 44 -6.52 13.14 9.13
CA ALA A 44 -6.62 11.71 9.39
C ALA A 44 -5.31 11.01 9.00
N LEU A 45 -4.73 11.38 7.86
CA LEU A 45 -3.43 10.87 7.44
C LEU A 45 -2.33 11.25 8.42
N ALA A 46 -2.29 12.51 8.87
CA ALA A 46 -1.31 13.00 9.84
C ALA A 46 -1.37 12.22 11.16
N ARG A 47 -2.58 11.92 11.67
CA ARG A 47 -2.75 11.09 12.87
C ARG A 47 -2.23 9.66 12.67
N CYS A 48 -2.56 9.02 11.54
CA CYS A 48 -2.05 7.68 11.24
C CYS A 48 -0.52 7.66 11.13
N THR A 49 0.08 8.71 10.54
CA THR A 49 1.53 8.83 10.47
C THR A 49 2.14 9.02 11.86
N GLN A 50 1.56 9.90 12.69
CA GLN A 50 2.07 10.13 14.04
C GLN A 50 2.02 8.85 14.90
N GLU A 51 0.92 8.11 14.85
CA GLU A 51 0.77 6.84 15.58
C GLU A 51 1.85 5.82 15.17
N ALA A 52 2.17 5.72 13.88
CA ALA A 52 3.25 4.86 13.41
C ALA A 52 4.63 5.36 13.87
N THR A 53 4.87 6.67 13.82
CA THR A 53 6.12 7.28 14.28
C THR A 53 6.35 7.10 15.77
N ASP A 54 5.33 7.25 16.61
CA ASP A 54 5.44 7.09 18.08
C ASP A 54 5.82 5.66 18.49
N LYS A 55 5.69 4.70 17.58
CA LYS A 55 5.98 3.28 17.81
C LYS A 55 7.25 2.80 17.11
N GLU A 56 7.97 3.69 16.42
CA GLU A 56 9.17 3.36 15.65
C GLU A 56 10.22 2.63 16.49
N ASP A 57 10.45 3.06 17.73
CA ASP A 57 11.42 2.44 18.65
C ASP A 57 11.06 1.00 19.05
N ASN A 58 9.79 0.61 18.92
CA ASN A 58 9.31 -0.75 19.20
C ASN A 58 9.25 -1.61 17.93
N ALA A 59 9.52 -1.05 16.75
CA ALA A 59 9.44 -1.78 15.51
C ALA A 59 10.57 -2.82 15.40
N PHE A 60 10.21 -4.04 15.01
CA PHE A 60 11.19 -5.03 14.65
C PHE A 60 11.90 -4.60 13.36
N THR A 61 13.23 -4.47 13.41
CA THR A 61 14.04 -4.05 12.27
C THR A 61 14.75 -5.26 11.66
N THR A 62 14.51 -5.49 10.36
CA THR A 62 15.33 -6.40 9.55
C THR A 62 16.28 -5.59 8.69
N ASP A 63 17.54 -6.01 8.65
CA ASP A 63 18.57 -5.48 7.74
C ASP A 63 19.20 -6.67 7.01
N SER A 64 18.78 -6.90 5.76
CA SER A 64 19.21 -8.07 5.00
C SER A 64 19.35 -7.76 3.51
N SER A 65 20.19 -8.54 2.84
CA SER A 65 20.27 -8.55 1.38
C SER A 65 19.35 -9.63 0.83
N HIS A 66 18.50 -9.25 -0.12
CA HIS A 66 17.61 -10.18 -0.82
C HIS A 66 17.24 -9.64 -2.19
N THR A 67 16.69 -10.51 -3.03
CA THR A 67 16.04 -10.10 -4.27
C THR A 67 14.72 -9.38 -3.97
N PRO A 68 14.23 -8.50 -4.86
CA PRO A 68 12.92 -7.83 -4.72
C PRO A 68 11.74 -8.78 -4.47
N HIS A 69 11.90 -10.06 -4.79
CA HIS A 69 10.87 -11.08 -4.67
C HIS A 69 11.00 -11.92 -3.40
N LEU A 70 11.94 -11.60 -2.49
CA LEU A 70 12.22 -12.35 -1.27
C LEU A 70 12.51 -13.83 -1.54
N LYS A 71 13.15 -14.12 -2.68
CA LYS A 71 13.58 -15.46 -3.10
C LYS A 71 15.08 -15.47 -3.33
N ALA A 72 15.66 -16.67 -3.25
CA ALA A 72 17.02 -16.88 -3.71
C ALA A 72 17.14 -16.54 -5.21
N VAL A 73 18.35 -16.15 -5.59
CA VAL A 73 18.74 -15.96 -6.99
C VAL A 73 18.48 -17.25 -7.78
N ASP A 74 17.96 -17.10 -8.99
CA ASP A 74 17.59 -18.20 -9.88
C ASP A 74 18.38 -18.06 -11.20
N GLU A 75 19.65 -18.46 -11.16
CA GLU A 75 20.56 -18.36 -12.31
C GLU A 75 20.23 -19.38 -13.42
N GLU A 76 19.53 -20.46 -13.07
CA GLU A 76 19.13 -21.50 -14.02
C GLU A 76 18.05 -20.97 -14.97
N ASN A 77 17.11 -20.18 -14.46
CA ASN A 77 15.97 -19.69 -15.24
C ASN A 77 16.09 -18.21 -15.66
N PHE A 78 17.03 -17.44 -15.08
CA PHE A 78 17.17 -16.00 -15.36
C PHE A 78 18.63 -15.57 -15.51
N PRO A 79 18.93 -14.64 -16.43
CA PRO A 79 20.27 -14.08 -16.57
C PRO A 79 20.67 -13.28 -15.32
N SER A 80 21.97 -13.13 -15.10
CA SER A 80 22.52 -12.45 -13.91
C SER A 80 22.13 -10.97 -13.79
N ASN A 81 21.80 -10.31 -14.90
CA ASN A 81 21.34 -8.92 -14.92
C ASN A 81 19.81 -8.77 -14.85
N SER A 82 19.07 -9.87 -14.66
CA SER A 82 17.63 -9.83 -14.45
C SER A 82 17.30 -9.14 -13.13
N VAL A 83 16.22 -8.35 -13.08
CA VAL A 83 15.62 -7.86 -11.82
C VAL A 83 15.32 -9.03 -10.86
N ARG A 84 15.03 -10.20 -11.47
CA ARG A 84 15.11 -11.57 -10.93
C ARG A 84 16.10 -11.76 -9.78
N ASN A 85 17.34 -11.46 -10.16
CA ASN A 85 18.58 -11.90 -9.55
C ASN A 85 19.35 -10.72 -8.96
N PHE A 86 18.78 -9.51 -9.02
CA PHE A 86 19.38 -8.33 -8.44
C PHE A 86 19.16 -8.35 -6.93
N GLU A 87 20.23 -8.61 -6.17
CA GLU A 87 20.20 -8.49 -4.72
C GLU A 87 20.45 -7.05 -4.29
N MET A 88 19.61 -6.57 -3.37
CA MET A 88 19.78 -5.28 -2.74
C MET A 88 19.70 -5.43 -1.23
N ARG A 89 20.51 -4.65 -0.52
CA ARG A 89 20.37 -4.50 0.92
C ARG A 89 19.12 -3.67 1.19
N THR A 90 18.20 -4.21 1.97
CA THR A 90 17.05 -3.47 2.46
C THR A 90 17.06 -3.44 3.98
N ARG A 91 16.62 -2.31 4.53
CA ARG A 91 16.34 -2.15 5.94
C ARG A 91 14.87 -1.83 6.09
N VAL A 92 14.14 -2.68 6.78
CA VAL A 92 12.69 -2.56 6.99
C VAL A 92 12.43 -2.59 8.48
N ALA A 93 11.73 -1.56 8.98
CA ALA A 93 11.13 -1.55 10.30
C ALA A 93 9.66 -1.92 10.17
N SER A 94 9.20 -2.91 10.92
CA SER A 94 7.82 -3.37 10.91
C SER A 94 7.30 -3.52 12.34
N ILE A 95 6.07 -3.09 12.56
CA ILE A 95 5.35 -3.28 13.81
C ILE A 95 4.02 -3.97 13.52
N ALA A 96 3.58 -4.83 14.43
CA ALA A 96 2.30 -5.51 14.29
C ALA A 96 1.16 -4.49 14.45
N TYR A 97 0.09 -4.62 13.65
CA TYR A 97 -1.00 -3.65 13.64
C TYR A 97 -1.72 -3.56 15.00
N ASP A 98 -1.79 -4.66 15.74
CA ASP A 98 -2.35 -4.71 17.10
C ASP A 98 -1.50 -4.01 18.16
N GLU A 99 -0.25 -3.61 17.84
CA GLU A 99 0.58 -2.76 18.68
C GLU A 99 0.44 -1.26 18.35
N LEU A 100 -0.15 -0.95 17.19
CA LEU A 100 -0.68 0.36 16.82
C LEU A 100 -2.05 0.51 17.49
N VAL A 101 -2.04 0.95 18.75
CA VAL A 101 -3.26 1.26 19.49
C VAL A 101 -3.14 2.68 20.03
N SER A 102 -4.10 3.51 19.63
CA SER A 102 -4.44 4.81 20.20
C SER A 102 -4.94 4.72 21.63
#